data_AF-A0A9N9JK46-F1
#
_entry.id   AF-A0A9N9JK46-F1
#
_cell.length_a   1.000
_cell.length_b   1.000
_cell.length_c   1.000
_cell.angle_alpha   90.00
_cell.angle_beta   90.00
_cell.angle_gamma   90.00
#
_symmetry.space_group_name_H-M   'P 1'
#
loop_
_entity.id
_entity.type
_entity.pdbx_description
1 polymer ?
#
loop_
_entity_poly.entity_id
_entity_poly.type
_entity_poly.pdbx_seq_one_letter_code
_entity_poly.pdbx_strand_id
1 'polypeptide(L)'
;YTDLFFALRGAGSNNYGVVTSFTFRIYPALPKVTYISLKYDLNKIQTLYDATKQLGPTLPDDISFSIVIDNSSVEFEGVYLGSQSGATQAMSQFISLSQPTSNQFTEKSFFDSVVRRGLKQESGTINPYHSPKKFKAKSFYVKSSGLSAEGVQLLVNFMKGLPTACPTFAIFDLYAGGAATRIAENATA
;
A
#
# COMPACT_ATOMS: atom_id res chain seq x y z
N TYR A 1 -33.28 -8.29 1.16
CA TYR A 1 -32.69 -7.93 -0.15
C TYR A 1 -31.21 -8.30 -0.17
N THR A 2 -30.88 -9.59 -0.26
CA THR A 2 -29.49 -10.07 -0.16
C THR A 2 -28.65 -9.63 -1.35
N ASP A 3 -29.21 -9.68 -2.57
CA ASP A 3 -28.49 -9.30 -3.81
C ASP A 3 -28.18 -7.81 -3.86
N LEU A 4 -29.13 -6.97 -3.42
CA LEU A 4 -28.89 -5.52 -3.31
C LEU A 4 -27.80 -5.23 -2.28
N PHE A 5 -27.84 -5.88 -1.11
CA PHE A 5 -26.81 -5.68 -0.09
C PHE A 5 -25.44 -6.20 -0.54
N PHE A 6 -25.39 -7.25 -1.36
CA PHE A 6 -24.17 -7.71 -2.02
C PHE A 6 -23.63 -6.65 -2.99
N ALA A 7 -24.45 -6.15 -3.91
CA ALA A 7 -24.07 -5.15 -4.89
C ALA A 7 -23.57 -3.85 -4.26
N LEU A 8 -24.24 -3.39 -3.20
CA LEU A 8 -23.87 -2.17 -2.45
C LEU A 8 -22.52 -2.28 -1.73
N ARG A 9 -21.92 -3.48 -1.62
CA ARG A 9 -20.62 -3.72 -0.96
C ARG A 9 -19.45 -3.89 -1.94
N GLY A 10 -19.52 -3.38 -3.16
CA GLY A 10 -18.37 -3.41 -4.08
C GLY A 10 -18.60 -2.97 -5.52
N ALA A 11 -19.83 -3.01 -6.02
CA ALA A 11 -20.13 -2.78 -7.44
C ALA A 11 -20.01 -1.30 -7.90
N GLY A 12 -19.56 -0.41 -7.01
CA GLY A 12 -19.45 1.03 -7.25
C GLY A 12 -20.77 1.79 -7.10
N SER A 13 -20.66 3.11 -6.95
CA SER A 13 -21.80 4.01 -6.81
C SER A 13 -22.56 4.20 -8.14
N ASN A 14 -23.77 4.80 -8.05
CA ASN A 14 -24.61 5.24 -9.18
C ASN A 14 -25.44 4.16 -9.91
N ASN A 15 -25.47 2.92 -9.42
CA ASN A 15 -26.25 1.85 -10.06
C ASN A 15 -27.47 1.39 -9.23
N TYR A 16 -27.44 1.54 -7.91
CA TYR A 16 -28.37 0.86 -6.99
C TYR A 16 -29.07 1.80 -5.99
N GLY A 17 -29.18 3.08 -6.33
CA GLY A 17 -29.82 4.12 -5.50
C GLY A 17 -28.85 4.92 -4.63
N VAL A 18 -29.41 5.72 -3.71
CA VAL A 18 -28.66 6.59 -2.79
C VAL A 18 -28.53 5.93 -1.43
N VAL A 19 -27.31 5.54 -1.06
CA VAL A 19 -27.01 5.03 0.28
C VAL A 19 -26.89 6.20 1.25
N THR A 20 -27.73 6.22 2.28
CA THR A 20 -27.79 7.33 3.26
C THR A 20 -27.11 7.01 4.59
N SER A 21 -26.81 5.73 4.86
CA SER A 21 -26.13 5.32 6.09
C SER A 21 -25.36 4.02 5.90
N PHE A 22 -24.33 3.82 6.74
CA PHE A 22 -23.55 2.59 6.83
C PHE A 22 -23.49 2.16 8.30
N THR A 23 -23.50 0.85 8.53
CA THR A 23 -23.15 0.27 9.84
C THR A 23 -21.86 -0.51 9.67
N PHE A 24 -20.81 -0.08 10.38
CA PHE A 24 -19.49 -0.72 10.31
C PHE A 24 -19.23 -1.59 11.54
N ARG A 25 -18.60 -2.74 11.34
CA ARG A 25 -17.97 -3.50 12.43
C ARG A 25 -16.62 -2.87 12.73
N ILE A 26 -16.46 -2.35 13.94
CA ILE A 26 -15.19 -1.77 14.38
C ILE A 26 -14.27 -2.87 14.90
N TYR A 27 -13.00 -2.81 14.51
CA TYR A 27 -11.94 -3.65 15.07
C TYR A 27 -11.13 -2.82 16.07
N PRO A 28 -10.69 -3.39 17.21
CA PRO A 28 -9.87 -2.68 18.18
C PRO A 28 -8.60 -2.13 17.53
N ALA A 29 -8.38 -0.82 17.66
CA ALA A 29 -7.11 -0.22 17.27
C ALA A 29 -6.03 -0.63 18.28
N LEU A 30 -4.86 -1.02 17.78
CA LEU A 30 -3.71 -1.23 18.66
C LEU A 30 -3.21 0.12 19.19
N PRO A 31 -2.85 0.21 20.48
CA PRO A 31 -2.34 1.46 21.05
C PRO A 31 -1.03 1.89 20.39
N LYS A 32 -0.27 0.94 19.83
CA LYS A 32 0.96 1.18 19.10
C LYS A 32 1.03 0.33 17.84
N VAL A 33 1.55 0.93 16.79
CA VAL A 33 1.95 0.29 15.54
C VAL A 33 3.35 0.78 15.16
N THR A 34 4.01 0.10 14.24
CA THR A 34 5.32 0.52 13.73
C THR A 34 5.23 0.87 12.26
N TYR A 35 5.59 2.10 11.93
CA TYR A 35 5.79 2.49 10.54
C TYR A 35 7.16 2.01 10.06
N ILE A 36 7.19 1.49 8.84
CA ILE A 36 8.37 0.95 8.16
C ILE A 36 8.62 1.84 6.94
N SER A 37 9.80 2.43 6.83
CA SER A 37 10.28 3.10 5.63
C SER A 37 11.61 2.50 5.22
N LEU A 38 11.63 1.86 4.05
CA LEU A 38 12.85 1.36 3.44
C LEU A 38 13.07 2.13 2.14
N LYS A 39 14.22 2.78 2.02
CA LYS A 39 14.55 3.58 0.83
C LYS A 39 15.50 2.83 -0.08
N TYR A 40 15.34 3.00 -1.38
CA TYR A 40 16.14 2.36 -2.40
C TYR A 40 16.54 3.37 -3.47
N ASP A 41 17.73 3.17 -4.03
CA ASP A 41 18.13 3.82 -5.27
C ASP A 41 17.33 3.23 -6.45
N LEU A 42 17.10 4.01 -7.51
CA LEU A 42 16.35 3.55 -8.67
C LEU A 42 16.97 2.32 -9.37
N ASN A 43 18.27 2.07 -9.20
CA ASN A 43 18.93 0.88 -9.77
C ASN A 43 18.67 -0.40 -8.96
N LYS A 44 18.11 -0.31 -7.76
CA LYS A 44 17.75 -1.45 -6.88
C LYS A 44 16.31 -1.93 -7.09
N ILE A 45 15.55 -1.29 -7.97
CA ILE A 45 14.14 -1.62 -8.20
C ILE A 45 13.96 -3.11 -8.54
N GLN A 46 14.78 -3.65 -9.45
CA GLN A 46 14.71 -5.08 -9.79
C GLN A 46 14.85 -5.97 -8.55
N THR A 47 15.87 -5.70 -7.72
CA THR A 47 16.13 -6.44 -6.48
C THR A 47 14.98 -6.33 -5.48
N LEU A 48 14.38 -5.14 -5.34
CA LEU A 48 13.19 -4.94 -4.51
C LEU A 48 11.98 -5.73 -5.02
N TYR A 49 11.73 -5.73 -6.33
CA TYR A 49 10.63 -6.49 -6.92
C TYR A 49 10.83 -7.99 -6.75
N ASP A 50 12.04 -8.51 -6.96
CA ASP A 50 12.35 -9.92 -6.78
C ASP A 50 12.17 -10.33 -5.31
N ALA A 51 12.65 -9.51 -4.36
CA ALA A 51 12.43 -9.73 -2.94
C ALA A 51 10.94 -9.71 -2.57
N THR A 52 10.18 -8.78 -3.16
CA THR A 52 8.72 -8.67 -2.93
C THR A 52 7.97 -9.87 -3.49
N LYS A 53 8.33 -10.34 -4.68
CA LYS A 53 7.77 -11.55 -5.28
C LYS A 53 8.06 -12.78 -4.42
N GLN A 54 9.27 -12.90 -3.91
CA GLN A 54 9.71 -14.07 -3.15
C GLN A 54 9.14 -14.09 -1.72
N LEU A 55 9.24 -12.98 -1.01
CA LEU A 55 8.96 -12.92 0.43
C LEU A 55 7.66 -12.21 0.77
N GLY A 56 7.15 -11.35 -0.10
CA GLY A 56 5.92 -10.58 0.13
C GLY A 56 4.74 -11.47 0.60
N PRO A 57 4.40 -12.56 -0.10
CA PRO A 57 3.30 -13.44 0.30
C PRO A 57 3.51 -14.18 1.64
N THR A 58 4.75 -14.19 2.15
CA THR A 58 5.12 -14.86 3.40
C THR A 58 5.24 -13.89 4.57
N LEU A 59 5.15 -12.58 4.32
CA LEU A 59 5.13 -11.59 5.39
C LEU A 59 3.91 -11.83 6.30
N PRO A 60 4.04 -11.56 7.62
CA PRO A 60 2.91 -11.69 8.54
C PRO A 60 1.71 -10.84 8.10
N ASP A 61 0.50 -11.33 8.36
CA ASP A 61 -0.76 -10.61 8.11
C ASP A 61 -0.82 -9.22 8.78
N ASP A 62 -0.01 -9.02 9.82
CA ASP A 62 0.14 -7.77 10.54
C ASP A 62 0.95 -6.70 9.78
N ILE A 63 1.55 -7.04 8.63
CA ILE A 63 2.27 -6.10 7.76
C ILE A 63 1.40 -5.75 6.55
N SER A 64 1.19 -4.46 6.35
CA SER A 64 0.68 -3.90 5.09
C SER A 64 1.71 -2.92 4.54
N PHE A 65 1.88 -2.87 3.21
CA PHE A 65 2.83 -1.95 2.60
C PHE A 65 2.47 -1.58 1.17
N SER A 66 3.06 -0.48 0.71
CA SER A 66 3.12 -0.05 -0.68
C SER A 66 4.57 0.14 -1.10
N ILE A 67 4.90 -0.17 -2.34
CA ILE A 67 6.12 0.33 -2.99
C ILE A 67 5.73 1.54 -3.83
N VAL A 68 6.29 2.69 -3.48
CA VAL A 68 6.05 3.97 -4.14
C VAL A 68 7.30 4.33 -4.93
N ILE A 69 7.11 4.57 -6.23
CA ILE A 69 8.17 4.93 -7.15
C ILE A 69 7.85 6.32 -7.70
N ASP A 70 8.81 7.23 -7.63
CA ASP A 70 8.79 8.50 -8.36
C ASP A 70 9.95 8.55 -9.38
N ASN A 71 10.20 9.71 -9.98
CA ASN A 71 11.22 9.87 -11.01
C ASN A 71 12.67 9.84 -10.47
N SER A 72 12.85 9.86 -9.15
CA SER A 72 14.13 10.02 -8.46
C SER A 72 14.39 8.98 -7.37
N SER A 73 13.33 8.40 -6.79
CA SER A 73 13.42 7.58 -5.60
C SER A 73 12.40 6.44 -5.59
N VAL A 74 12.70 5.42 -4.79
CA VAL A 74 11.79 4.32 -4.47
C VAL A 74 11.72 4.15 -2.97
N GLU A 75 10.51 4.05 -2.46
CA GLU A 75 10.26 3.85 -1.04
C GLU A 75 9.28 2.70 -0.83
N PHE A 76 9.66 1.76 0.03
CA PHE A 76 8.74 0.82 0.66
C PHE A 76 8.15 1.52 1.87
N GLU A 77 6.85 1.73 1.87
CA GLU A 77 6.11 2.32 2.97
C GLU A 77 5.18 1.27 3.59
N GLY A 78 5.47 0.86 4.82
CA GLY A 78 4.73 -0.17 5.53
C GLY A 78 4.20 0.26 6.90
N VAL A 79 3.21 -0.48 7.38
CA VAL A 79 2.75 -0.45 8.76
C VAL A 79 2.72 -1.88 9.27
N TYR A 80 3.36 -2.11 10.42
CA TYR A 80 3.29 -3.34 11.20
C TYR A 80 2.42 -3.14 12.44
N LEU A 81 1.47 -4.04 12.65
CA LEU A 81 0.60 -4.07 13.83
C LEU A 81 1.32 -4.64 15.06
N GLY A 82 2.34 -3.91 15.53
CA GLY A 82 3.13 -4.31 16.69
C GLY A 82 4.30 -3.36 17.00
N SER A 83 5.23 -3.86 17.83
CA SER A 83 6.39 -3.09 18.28
C SER A 83 7.46 -2.92 17.20
N GLN A 84 8.37 -1.96 17.43
CA GLN A 84 9.49 -1.71 16.54
C GLN A 84 10.40 -2.93 16.39
N SER A 85 10.66 -3.63 17.49
CA SER A 85 11.46 -4.84 17.51
C SER A 85 10.81 -5.96 16.69
N GLY A 86 9.49 -6.13 16.84
CA GLY A 86 8.72 -7.11 16.05
C GLY A 86 8.77 -6.79 14.56
N ALA A 87 8.58 -5.52 14.18
CA ALA A 87 8.70 -5.10 12.78
C ALA A 87 10.10 -5.36 12.21
N THR A 88 11.14 -5.02 12.98
CA THR A 88 12.54 -5.22 12.58
C THR A 88 12.84 -6.70 12.36
N GLN A 89 12.36 -7.57 13.25
CA GLN A 89 12.52 -9.02 13.12
C GLN A 89 11.76 -9.56 11.91
N ALA A 90 10.48 -9.18 11.75
CA ALA A 90 9.63 -9.64 10.67
C ALA A 90 10.16 -9.22 9.28
N MET A 91 10.79 -8.05 9.18
CA MET A 91 11.36 -7.52 7.93
C MET A 91 12.82 -7.94 7.70
N SER A 92 13.46 -8.67 8.62
CA SER A 92 14.90 -8.96 8.57
C SER A 92 15.33 -9.67 7.27
N GLN A 93 14.64 -10.75 6.89
CA GLN A 93 14.91 -11.48 5.66
C GLN A 93 14.63 -10.63 4.42
N PHE A 94 13.54 -9.87 4.44
CA PHE A 94 13.18 -8.97 3.34
C PHE A 94 14.28 -7.94 3.10
N ILE A 95 14.73 -7.26 4.15
CA ILE A 95 15.79 -6.23 4.09
C ILE A 95 17.11 -6.84 3.61
N SER A 96 17.47 -8.03 4.11
CA SER A 96 18.68 -8.72 3.67
C SER A 96 18.67 -9.01 2.17
N LEU A 97 17.49 -9.34 1.61
CA LEU A 97 17.34 -9.67 0.20
C LEU A 97 17.20 -8.42 -0.68
N SER A 98 16.41 -7.43 -0.25
CA SER A 98 16.10 -6.22 -1.03
C SER A 98 17.20 -5.16 -1.00
N GLN A 99 18.08 -5.19 0.02
CA GLN A 99 19.24 -4.28 0.17
C GLN A 99 18.90 -2.77 0.06
N PRO A 100 18.02 -2.25 0.92
CA PRO A 100 17.72 -0.82 1.01
C PRO A 100 18.96 0.01 1.41
N THR A 101 18.99 1.26 0.98
CA THR A 101 20.00 2.26 1.37
C THR A 101 19.70 2.89 2.74
N SER A 102 18.44 2.83 3.19
CA SER A 102 18.02 3.31 4.50
C SER A 102 16.88 2.48 5.06
N ASN A 103 16.94 2.19 6.35
CA ASN A 103 15.92 1.45 7.11
C ASN A 103 15.45 2.29 8.28
N GLN A 104 14.16 2.62 8.31
CA GLN A 104 13.55 3.32 9.43
C GLN A 104 12.35 2.56 9.95
N PHE A 105 12.33 2.34 11.26
CA PHE A 105 11.22 1.75 11.99
C PHE A 105 10.83 2.73 13.09
N THR A 106 9.59 3.19 13.09
CA THR A 106 9.13 4.21 14.05
C THR A 106 7.84 3.75 14.72
N GLU A 107 7.87 3.54 16.04
CA GLU A 107 6.63 3.33 16.79
C GLU A 107 5.79 4.59 16.82
N LYS A 108 4.49 4.43 16.57
CA LYS A 108 3.48 5.49 16.57
C LYS A 108 2.14 4.94 17.05
N SER A 109 1.19 5.82 17.33
CA SER A 109 -0.20 5.37 17.55
C SER A 109 -0.79 4.84 16.24
N PHE A 110 -1.83 4.01 16.31
CA PHE A 110 -2.57 3.62 15.10
C PHE A 110 -3.09 4.85 14.34
N PHE A 111 -3.56 5.87 15.04
CA PHE A 111 -4.06 7.09 14.44
C PHE A 111 -2.99 7.88 13.68
N ASP A 112 -1.77 8.00 14.23
CA ASP A 112 -0.65 8.63 13.52
C ASP A 112 -0.33 7.92 12.20
N SER A 113 -0.50 6.59 12.14
CA SER A 113 -0.32 5.84 10.90
C SER A 113 -1.38 6.21 9.85
N VAL A 114 -2.63 6.47 10.28
CA VAL A 114 -3.71 6.98 9.41
C VAL A 114 -3.38 8.38 8.90
N VAL A 115 -2.92 9.28 9.79
CA VAL A 115 -2.51 10.65 9.41
C VAL A 115 -1.41 10.62 8.35
N ARG A 116 -0.36 9.82 8.60
CA ARG A 116 0.77 9.67 7.67
C ARG A 116 0.33 9.08 6.33
N ARG A 117 -0.40 7.96 6.33
CA ARG A 117 -0.85 7.27 5.12
C ARG A 117 -1.91 8.07 4.34
N GLY A 118 -2.66 8.93 5.02
CA GLY A 118 -3.58 9.87 4.39
C GLY A 118 -2.89 11.04 3.70
N LEU A 119 -1.57 11.23 3.89
CA LEU A 119 -0.80 12.40 3.43
C LEU A 119 -1.46 13.71 3.90
N LYS A 120 -1.94 13.71 5.14
CA LYS A 120 -2.59 14.85 5.79
C LYS A 120 -1.87 15.24 7.07
N GLN A 121 -2.16 16.44 7.53
CA GLN A 121 -1.91 16.80 8.92
C GLN A 121 -3.02 16.20 9.79
N GLU A 122 -2.75 16.08 11.09
CA GLU A 122 -3.70 15.57 12.07
C GLU A 122 -5.06 16.28 11.97
N SER A 123 -5.06 17.62 11.99
CA SER A 123 -6.27 18.43 11.89
C SER A 123 -7.08 18.14 10.62
N GLY A 124 -6.43 17.94 9.48
CA GLY A 124 -7.08 17.58 8.22
C GLY A 124 -7.53 16.12 8.13
N THR A 125 -7.06 15.27 9.03
CA THR A 125 -7.53 13.88 9.18
C THR A 125 -8.77 13.83 10.07
N ILE A 126 -8.78 14.59 11.16
CA ILE A 126 -9.92 14.72 12.08
C ILE A 126 -11.06 15.50 11.41
N ASN A 127 -10.72 16.62 10.77
CA ASN A 127 -11.66 17.53 10.13
C ASN A 127 -11.31 17.64 8.63
N PRO A 128 -11.73 16.65 7.81
CA PRO A 128 -11.45 16.67 6.39
C PRO A 128 -12.11 17.85 5.71
N TYR A 129 -11.37 18.51 4.82
CA TYR A 129 -11.84 19.64 4.03
C TYR A 129 -11.65 19.36 2.53
N HIS A 130 -12.52 19.94 1.71
CA HIS A 130 -12.44 19.79 0.27
C HIS A 130 -11.26 20.59 -0.29
N SER A 131 -10.25 19.89 -0.79
CA SER A 131 -9.06 20.48 -1.41
C SER A 131 -8.60 19.61 -2.59
N PRO A 132 -9.30 19.70 -3.74
CA PRO A 132 -9.05 18.82 -4.87
C PRO A 132 -7.77 19.23 -5.59
N LYS A 133 -6.99 18.23 -6.00
CA LYS A 133 -5.94 18.40 -7.01
C LYS A 133 -6.42 17.78 -8.31
N LYS A 134 -6.07 18.37 -9.45
CA LYS A 134 -6.29 17.73 -10.75
C LYS A 134 -5.32 16.57 -10.88
N PHE A 135 -5.81 15.38 -11.20
CA PHE A 135 -4.97 14.21 -11.41
C PHE A 135 -5.58 13.28 -12.47
N LYS A 136 -4.74 12.42 -13.04
CA LYS A 136 -5.14 11.28 -13.86
C LYS A 136 -4.55 10.04 -13.23
N ALA A 137 -5.39 9.04 -12.95
CA ALA A 137 -4.97 7.75 -12.46
C ALA A 137 -5.45 6.62 -13.39
N LYS A 138 -4.69 5.53 -13.38
CA LYS A 138 -5.04 4.22 -13.93
C LYS A 138 -4.53 3.18 -12.94
N SER A 139 -5.25 2.07 -12.80
CA SER A 139 -4.85 0.93 -12.00
C SER A 139 -5.04 -0.36 -12.78
N PHE A 140 -4.30 -1.38 -12.42
CA PHE A 140 -4.39 -2.73 -12.97
C PHE A 140 -3.90 -3.73 -11.94
N TYR A 141 -4.36 -4.98 -12.06
CA TYR A 141 -3.87 -6.08 -11.25
C TYR A 141 -2.75 -6.81 -11.99
N VAL A 142 -1.64 -7.03 -11.29
CA VAL A 142 -0.56 -7.90 -11.79
C VAL A 142 -0.75 -9.27 -11.15
N LYS A 143 -1.12 -10.26 -11.97
CA LYS A 143 -1.25 -11.65 -11.51
C LYS A 143 0.12 -12.27 -11.26
N SER A 144 0.15 -13.39 -10.55
CA SER A 144 1.34 -14.24 -10.47
C SER A 144 1.84 -14.57 -11.89
N SER A 145 3.14 -14.48 -12.20
CA SER A 145 4.27 -14.37 -11.27
C SER A 145 4.82 -12.94 -11.02
N GLY A 146 4.05 -11.89 -11.31
CA GLY A 146 4.50 -10.50 -11.20
C GLY A 146 4.98 -9.90 -12.53
N LEU A 147 5.67 -8.76 -12.47
CA LEU A 147 6.34 -8.15 -13.63
C LEU A 147 7.61 -8.93 -13.99
N SER A 148 7.91 -9.06 -15.29
CA SER A 148 9.21 -9.59 -15.74
C SER A 148 10.32 -8.57 -15.51
N ALA A 149 11.59 -8.99 -15.60
CA ALA A 149 12.72 -8.08 -15.48
C ALA A 149 12.69 -6.97 -16.54
N GLU A 150 12.30 -7.31 -17.77
CA GLU A 150 12.10 -6.33 -18.85
C GLU A 150 10.95 -5.37 -18.51
N GLY A 151 9.85 -5.88 -17.95
CA GLY A 151 8.72 -5.06 -17.53
C GLY A 151 9.08 -4.07 -16.41
N VAL A 152 9.85 -4.53 -15.42
CA VAL A 152 10.39 -3.67 -14.37
C VAL A 152 11.32 -2.62 -14.98
N GLN A 153 12.26 -3.00 -15.86
CA GLN A 153 13.17 -2.06 -16.50
C GLN A 153 12.44 -1.00 -17.34
N LEU A 154 11.40 -1.39 -18.08
CA LEU A 154 10.55 -0.46 -18.84
C LEU A 154 9.84 0.53 -17.91
N LEU A 155 9.31 0.07 -16.78
CA LEU A 155 8.72 0.94 -15.76
C LEU A 155 9.76 1.94 -15.23
N VAL A 156 10.96 1.48 -14.85
CA VAL A 156 12.03 2.36 -14.36
C VAL A 156 12.39 3.42 -15.39
N ASN A 157 12.59 3.02 -16.64
CA ASN A 157 12.94 3.93 -17.72
C ASN A 157 11.83 4.96 -17.98
N PHE A 158 10.57 4.51 -17.96
CA PHE A 158 9.43 5.40 -18.07
C PHE A 158 9.43 6.44 -16.94
N MET A 159 9.55 6.00 -15.68
CA MET A 159 9.54 6.90 -14.51
C MET A 159 10.69 7.92 -14.55
N LYS A 160 11.90 7.51 -14.94
CA LYS A 160 13.07 8.41 -15.09
C LYS A 160 12.88 9.46 -16.19
N GLY A 161 12.14 9.13 -17.25
CA GLY A 161 11.88 10.02 -18.37
C GLY A 161 10.80 11.08 -18.10
N LEU A 162 10.10 11.01 -16.96
CA LEU A 162 9.00 11.92 -16.66
C LEU A 162 9.50 13.31 -16.24
N PRO A 163 8.81 14.39 -16.66
CA PRO A 163 9.17 15.74 -16.28
C PRO A 163 8.96 15.95 -14.77
N THR A 164 9.92 16.61 -14.12
CA THR A 164 9.85 16.96 -12.68
C THR A 164 8.75 17.96 -12.35
N ALA A 165 8.27 18.73 -13.34
CA ALA A 165 7.23 19.73 -13.16
C ALA A 165 5.84 19.15 -12.81
N CYS A 166 5.61 17.86 -13.10
CA CYS A 166 4.35 17.18 -12.79
C CYS A 166 4.63 15.93 -11.94
N PRO A 167 4.36 15.99 -10.62
CA PRO A 167 4.57 14.85 -9.74
C PRO A 167 3.79 13.63 -10.25
N THR A 168 4.52 12.56 -10.55
CA THR A 168 3.97 11.30 -11.05
C THR A 168 4.53 10.17 -10.22
N PHE A 169 3.64 9.25 -9.83
CA PHE A 169 3.97 8.13 -8.96
C PHE A 169 3.42 6.85 -9.56
N ALA A 170 4.16 5.76 -9.39
CA ALA A 170 3.65 4.41 -9.52
C ALA A 170 3.60 3.78 -8.12
N ILE A 171 2.44 3.24 -7.74
CA ILE A 171 2.21 2.65 -6.42
C ILE A 171 1.84 1.19 -6.62
N PHE A 172 2.55 0.30 -5.92
CA PHE A 172 2.34 -1.14 -5.95
C PHE A 172 1.97 -1.61 -4.56
N ASP A 173 0.73 -2.06 -4.40
CA ASP A 173 0.23 -2.67 -3.17
C ASP A 173 0.26 -4.19 -3.34
N LEU A 174 0.79 -4.90 -2.33
CA LEU A 174 0.78 -6.35 -2.36
C LEU A 174 -0.63 -6.88 -2.00
N TYR A 175 -1.28 -7.50 -2.98
CA TYR A 175 -2.58 -8.15 -2.80
C TYR A 175 -2.48 -9.67 -2.62
N ALA A 176 -1.28 -10.25 -2.81
CA ALA A 176 -1.03 -11.67 -2.69
C ALA A 176 -0.63 -12.04 -1.26
N GLY A 177 -1.62 -12.31 -0.40
CA GLY A 177 -1.43 -12.76 0.98
C GLY A 177 -2.55 -12.31 1.90
N GLY A 178 -2.44 -12.67 3.18
CA GLY A 178 -3.31 -12.16 4.23
C GLY A 178 -4.80 -12.42 4.03
N ALA A 179 -5.62 -11.52 4.58
CA ALA A 179 -7.07 -11.68 4.55
C ALA A 179 -7.65 -11.63 3.13
N ALA A 180 -7.02 -10.87 2.22
CA ALA A 180 -7.50 -10.71 0.85
C ALA A 180 -7.55 -12.03 0.06
N THR A 181 -6.64 -12.98 0.33
CA THR A 181 -6.62 -14.30 -0.33
C THR A 181 -7.49 -15.35 0.35
N ARG A 182 -8.05 -15.04 1.52
CA ARG A 182 -8.93 -15.94 2.28
C ARG A 182 -10.41 -15.61 2.14
N ILE A 183 -10.72 -14.53 1.41
CA ILE A 183 -12.09 -14.13 1.09
C ILE A 183 -12.42 -14.71 -0.29
N ALA A 184 -13.58 -15.39 -0.39
CA ALA A 184 -14.05 -15.91 -1.66
C ALA A 184 -14.31 -14.77 -2.66
N GLU A 185 -14.00 -14.99 -3.94
CA GLU A 185 -14.17 -13.98 -5.01
C GLU A 185 -15.60 -13.42 -5.11
N ASN A 186 -16.60 -14.17 -4.63
CA ASN A 186 -18.01 -13.79 -4.63
C ASN A 186 -18.55 -13.39 -3.24
N ALA A 187 -17.70 -13.07 -2.26
CA ALA A 187 -18.14 -12.63 -0.93
C ALA A 187 -18.69 -11.19 -0.92
N THR A 188 -18.19 -10.37 -1.83
CA THR A 188 -18.63 -9.00 -2.17
C THR A 188 -18.57 -8.81 -3.68
N ALA A 189 -19.25 -7.79 -4.18
CA ALA A 189 -19.24 -7.45 -5.61
C ALA A 189 -17.89 -6.90 -6.09
#